data_AF-X1N4J7-F1
#
_entry.id   AF-X1N4J7-F1
#
_cell.length_a   1.000
_cell.length_b   1.000
_cell.length_c   1.000
_cell.angle_alpha   90.00
_cell.angle_beta   90.00
_cell.angle_gamma   90.00
#
_symmetry.space_group_name_H-M   'P 1'
#
loop_
_entity.id
_entity.type
_entity.pdbx_description
1 polymer ?
#
loop_
_entity_poly.entity_id
_entity_poly.type
_entity_poly.pdbx_seq_one_letter_code
_entity_poly.pdbx_strand_id
1 'polypeptide(L)'
;MPNVLFFRPNTDLALKYGSSWLGRGIPEATRRGFDVIDMIDEACTFDTLEEIMASQKIDALILLGHGNATTFTGSKMLPVFRACHNDELMSGTISHFLSCSVGQILLPSIIEKKGIWTIGYNVDFQFMINAEFPVEEDPVAEPFGDVT
;
A
#
# COMPACT_ATOMS: atom_id res chain seq x y z
N MET A 1 -8.43 -13.51 14.07
CA MET A 1 -8.54 -14.00 12.68
C MET A 1 -7.25 -13.58 11.96
N PRO A 2 -7.00 -13.82 10.65
CA PRO A 2 -5.84 -13.20 10.02
C PRO A 2 -6.01 -11.68 10.00
N ASN A 3 -4.92 -10.95 10.26
CA ASN A 3 -4.91 -9.49 10.25
C ASN A 3 -4.47 -8.97 8.87
N VAL A 4 -5.20 -8.01 8.33
CA VAL A 4 -4.81 -7.27 7.13
C VAL A 4 -4.69 -5.79 7.43
N LEU A 5 -3.61 -5.17 6.97
CA LEU A 5 -3.36 -3.75 7.11
C LEU A 5 -3.51 -3.06 5.76
N PHE A 6 -4.35 -2.02 5.71
CA PHE A 6 -4.44 -1.09 4.59
C PHE A 6 -3.67 0.18 4.95
N PHE A 7 -2.77 0.62 4.08
CA PHE A 7 -1.95 1.81 4.26
C PHE A 7 -2.27 2.79 3.13
N ARG A 8 -3.05 3.83 3.43
CA ARG A 8 -3.73 4.67 2.42
C ARG A 8 -3.51 6.16 2.67
N PRO A 9 -2.27 6.68 2.50
CA PRO A 9 -2.02 8.12 2.57
C PRO A 9 -2.85 8.85 1.49
N ASN A 10 -3.21 10.10 1.76
CA ASN A 10 -4.12 10.86 0.90
C ASN A 10 -3.67 12.34 0.71
N THR A 11 -2.40 12.56 0.36
CA THR A 11 -1.79 13.90 0.40
C THR A 11 -1.75 14.63 -0.94
N ASP A 12 -1.89 13.93 -2.07
CA ASP A 12 -1.89 14.51 -3.41
C ASP A 12 -2.93 13.83 -4.31
N LEU A 13 -3.07 14.32 -5.54
CA LEU A 13 -4.11 13.85 -6.45
C LEU A 13 -3.99 12.36 -6.76
N ALA A 14 -2.78 11.84 -7.00
CA ALA A 14 -2.63 10.43 -7.33
C ALA A 14 -2.97 9.54 -6.12
N LEU A 15 -2.53 9.96 -4.93
CA LEU A 15 -2.84 9.27 -3.68
C LEU A 15 -4.33 9.35 -3.31
N LYS A 16 -5.05 10.41 -3.68
CA LYS A 16 -6.52 10.47 -3.51
C LYS A 16 -7.23 9.33 -4.23
N TYR A 17 -6.89 9.13 -5.50
CA TYR A 17 -7.43 8.02 -6.30
C TYR A 17 -7.07 6.67 -5.69
N GLY A 18 -5.78 6.42 -5.44
CA GLY A 18 -5.33 5.18 -4.83
C GLY A 18 -5.99 4.90 -3.47
N SER A 19 -6.14 5.93 -2.64
CA SER A 19 -6.70 5.80 -1.29
C SER A 19 -8.18 5.45 -1.35
N SER A 20 -8.92 6.06 -2.28
CA SER A 20 -10.31 5.72 -2.58
C SER A 20 -10.46 4.28 -3.05
N TRP A 21 -9.62 3.84 -3.99
CA TRP A 21 -9.64 2.48 -4.53
C TRP A 21 -9.32 1.41 -3.48
N LEU A 22 -8.24 1.57 -2.73
CA LEU A 22 -7.90 0.62 -1.65
C LEU A 22 -8.98 0.59 -0.57
N GLY A 23 -9.65 1.72 -0.32
CA GLY A 23 -10.79 1.80 0.61
C GLY A 23 -11.95 0.87 0.22
N ARG A 24 -12.16 0.62 -1.08
CA ARG A 24 -13.17 -0.33 -1.57
C ARG A 24 -12.84 -1.78 -1.21
N GLY A 25 -11.57 -2.10 -0.97
CA GLY A 25 -11.12 -3.42 -0.54
C GLY A 25 -11.38 -3.72 0.93
N ILE A 26 -11.60 -2.71 1.77
CA ILE A 26 -11.81 -2.88 3.22
C ILE A 26 -13.09 -3.70 3.52
N PRO A 27 -14.28 -3.33 3.00
CA PRO A 27 -15.49 -4.12 3.22
C PRO A 27 -15.34 -5.56 2.74
N GLU A 28 -14.63 -5.78 1.63
CA GLU A 28 -14.41 -7.12 1.08
C GLU A 28 -13.49 -7.96 1.97
N ALA A 29 -12.42 -7.38 2.50
CA ALA A 29 -11.54 -8.05 3.46
C ALA A 29 -12.29 -8.43 4.74
N THR A 30 -13.08 -7.50 5.30
CA THR A 30 -13.93 -7.77 6.47
C THR A 30 -14.93 -8.89 6.17
N ARG A 31 -15.60 -8.86 5.01
CA ARG A 31 -16.56 -9.90 4.60
C ARG A 31 -15.90 -11.29 4.47
N ARG A 32 -14.63 -11.34 4.10
CA ARG A 32 -13.82 -12.57 4.03
C ARG A 32 -13.28 -13.04 5.38
N GLY A 33 -13.57 -12.33 6.46
CA GLY A 33 -13.22 -12.72 7.83
C GLY A 33 -11.82 -12.28 8.27
N PHE A 34 -11.26 -11.23 7.65
CA PHE A 34 -10.05 -10.59 8.15
C PHE A 34 -10.37 -9.57 9.24
N ASP A 35 -9.50 -9.48 10.23
CA ASP A 35 -9.42 -8.35 11.15
C ASP A 35 -8.68 -7.23 10.42
N VAL A 36 -9.36 -6.10 10.18
CA VAL A 36 -8.83 -5.01 9.34
C VAL A 36 -8.25 -3.89 10.20
N ILE A 37 -7.02 -3.49 9.88
CA ILE A 37 -6.36 -2.29 10.38
C ILE A 37 -6.26 -1.31 9.21
N ASP A 38 -6.83 -0.12 9.35
CA ASP A 38 -6.83 0.90 8.30
C ASP A 38 -6.01 2.11 8.75
N MET A 39 -4.80 2.24 8.20
CA MET A 39 -3.93 3.39 8.38
C MET A 39 -4.20 4.42 7.29
N ILE A 40 -4.55 5.64 7.71
CA ILE A 40 -4.95 6.72 6.81
C ILE A 40 -4.12 7.97 7.05
N ASP A 41 -3.93 8.76 5.98
CA ASP A 41 -3.41 10.13 6.03
C ASP A 41 -2.08 10.29 6.79
N GLU A 42 -2.10 10.99 7.92
CA GLU A 42 -0.91 11.30 8.71
C GLU A 42 -0.40 10.10 9.53
N ALA A 43 -1.24 9.08 9.74
CA ALA A 43 -0.82 7.83 10.40
C ALA A 43 0.08 6.98 9.49
N CYS A 44 0.11 7.24 8.19
CA CYS A 44 0.90 6.51 7.21
C CYS A 44 2.39 6.86 7.29
N THR A 45 3.06 6.49 8.39
CA THR A 45 4.48 6.68 8.63
C THR A 45 5.17 5.36 8.98
N PHE A 46 6.50 5.32 8.90
CA PHE A 46 7.29 4.16 9.33
C PHE A 46 7.05 3.85 10.81
N ASP A 47 7.19 4.84 11.70
CA ASP A 47 7.08 4.65 13.15
C ASP A 47 5.73 4.04 13.55
N THR A 48 4.63 4.52 12.97
CA THR A 48 3.28 3.99 13.26
C THR A 48 3.14 2.55 12.76
N LEU A 49 3.67 2.27 11.56
CA LEU A 49 3.65 0.92 10.99
C LEU A 49 4.47 -0.05 11.83
N GLU A 50 5.67 0.36 12.25
CA GLU A 50 6.55 -0.42 13.12
C GLU A 50 5.88 -0.72 14.47
N GLU A 51 5.25 0.27 15.11
CA GLU A 51 4.52 0.08 16.37
C GLU A 51 3.37 -0.94 16.22
N ILE A 52 2.61 -0.86 15.14
CA ILE A 52 1.53 -1.80 14.84
C ILE A 52 2.10 -3.21 14.63
N MET A 53 3.14 -3.35 13.82
CA MET A 53 3.75 -4.66 13.51
C MET A 53 4.48 -5.28 14.70
N ALA A 54 4.94 -4.47 15.66
CA ALA A 54 5.52 -4.93 16.91
C ALA A 54 4.45 -5.40 17.92
N SER A 55 3.26 -4.78 17.92
CA SER A 55 2.19 -5.07 18.88
C SER A 55 1.29 -6.24 18.46
N GLN A 56 1.18 -6.51 17.15
CA GLN A 56 0.36 -7.59 16.63
C GLN A 56 0.90 -8.14 15.31
N LYS A 57 0.68 -9.42 15.07
CA LYS A 57 1.04 -10.07 13.81
C LYS A 57 0.15 -9.53 12.69
N ILE A 58 0.77 -9.05 11.61
CA ILE A 58 0.09 -8.70 10.35
C ILE A 58 0.35 -9.81 9.33
N ASP A 59 -0.70 -10.39 8.76
CA ASP A 59 -0.57 -11.45 7.76
C ASP A 59 -0.45 -10.89 6.33
N ALA A 60 -1.19 -9.82 6.04
CA ALA A 60 -1.20 -9.16 4.74
C ALA A 60 -1.14 -7.63 4.86
N LEU A 61 -0.39 -6.98 3.97
CA LEU A 61 -0.31 -5.52 3.85
C LEU A 61 -0.71 -5.07 2.44
N ILE A 62 -1.67 -4.15 2.36
CA ILE A 62 -2.10 -3.51 1.12
C ILE A 62 -1.67 -2.05 1.19
N LEU A 63 -0.65 -1.69 0.41
CA LEU A 63 0.16 -0.50 0.60
C LEU A 63 0.03 0.42 -0.61
N LEU A 64 -0.43 1.65 -0.37
CA LEU A 64 -0.40 2.74 -1.34
C LEU A 64 0.65 3.76 -0.95
N GLY A 65 1.38 4.25 -1.95
CA GLY A 65 2.32 5.33 -1.77
C GLY A 65 3.07 5.62 -3.05
N HIS A 66 3.81 6.73 -3.05
CA HIS A 66 4.80 6.93 -4.10
C HIS A 66 6.01 6.05 -3.85
N GLY A 67 6.78 5.81 -4.90
CA GLY A 67 8.01 5.07 -4.78
C GLY A 67 8.86 5.14 -6.02
N ASN A 68 10.00 4.47 -5.91
CA ASN A 68 10.93 4.22 -6.99
C ASN A 68 11.52 2.82 -6.79
N ALA A 69 12.54 2.46 -7.58
CA ALA A 69 13.20 1.17 -7.52
C ALA A 69 13.53 0.69 -6.10
N THR A 70 14.00 1.60 -5.23
CA THR A 70 14.54 1.24 -3.91
C THR A 70 13.71 1.74 -2.73
N THR A 71 12.74 2.62 -2.94
CA THR A 71 12.07 3.34 -1.84
C THR A 71 10.56 3.32 -2.03
N PHE A 72 9.84 3.03 -0.94
CA PHE A 72 8.40 3.24 -0.79
C PHE A 72 8.17 4.34 0.25
N THR A 73 7.22 5.23 -0.02
CA THR A 73 6.93 6.40 0.82
C THR A 73 5.51 6.38 1.35
N GLY A 74 5.30 7.04 2.48
CA GLY A 74 4.00 7.26 3.09
C GLY A 74 3.59 8.73 3.08
N SER A 75 2.98 9.16 4.17
CA SER A 75 2.51 10.52 4.36
C SER A 75 3.62 11.54 4.12
N LYS A 76 3.29 12.64 3.42
CA LYS A 76 4.22 13.75 3.15
C LYS A 76 5.51 13.31 2.44
N MET A 77 5.44 12.24 1.62
CA MET A 77 6.58 11.66 0.90
C MET A 77 7.70 11.14 1.81
N LEU A 78 7.40 10.89 3.09
CA LEU A 78 8.38 10.36 4.02
C LEU A 78 8.67 8.89 3.67
N PRO A 79 9.95 8.48 3.60
CA PRO A 79 10.31 7.09 3.36
C PRO A 79 9.73 6.18 4.46
N VAL A 80 9.11 5.07 4.03
CA VAL A 80 8.62 4.01 4.91
C VAL A 80 9.51 2.79 4.77
N PHE A 81 9.78 2.36 3.54
CA PHE A 81 10.72 1.27 3.28
C PHE A 81 11.80 1.71 2.32
N ARG A 82 13.00 1.19 2.53
CA ARG A 82 14.13 1.30 1.63
C ARG A 82 14.77 -0.08 1.46
N ALA A 83 15.18 -0.40 0.25
CA ALA A 83 15.86 -1.67 0.00
C ALA A 83 17.10 -1.76 0.89
N CYS A 84 17.24 -2.87 1.61
CA CYS A 84 18.31 -3.11 2.58
C CYS A 84 18.30 -2.17 3.80
N HIS A 85 17.17 -1.54 4.11
CA HIS A 85 17.02 -0.68 5.28
C HIS A 85 15.56 -0.69 5.77
N ASN A 86 15.35 -1.37 6.90
CA ASN A 86 14.06 -1.55 7.59
C ASN A 86 13.02 -2.37 6.82
N ASP A 87 13.37 -2.91 5.66
CA ASP A 87 12.50 -3.77 4.85
C ASP A 87 12.42 -5.22 5.40
N GLU A 88 13.26 -5.56 6.37
CA GLU A 88 13.13 -6.76 7.22
C GLU A 88 11.87 -6.76 8.09
N LEU A 89 11.27 -5.58 8.35
CA LEU A 89 10.01 -5.47 9.07
C LEU A 89 8.90 -6.31 8.40
N MET A 90 9.00 -6.50 7.09
CA MET A 90 8.06 -7.29 6.27
C MET A 90 8.24 -8.81 6.38
N SER A 91 9.19 -9.30 7.19
CA SER A 91 9.41 -10.73 7.39
C SER A 91 8.14 -11.46 7.84
N GLY A 92 7.75 -12.51 7.14
CA GLY A 92 6.56 -13.31 7.45
C GLY A 92 5.24 -12.73 6.95
N THR A 93 5.28 -11.66 6.14
CA THR A 93 4.08 -11.01 5.59
C THR A 93 3.88 -11.30 4.11
N ILE A 94 2.62 -11.23 3.66
CA ILE A 94 2.27 -11.06 2.25
C ILE A 94 2.02 -9.56 2.01
N SER A 95 2.45 -9.01 0.89
CA SER A 95 2.25 -7.59 0.61
C SER A 95 1.89 -7.27 -0.84
N HIS A 96 1.08 -6.24 -1.01
CA HIS A 96 0.74 -5.66 -2.30
C HIS A 96 1.04 -4.15 -2.26
N PHE A 97 1.85 -3.68 -3.19
CA PHE A 97 2.26 -2.30 -3.33
C PHE A 97 1.66 -1.67 -4.59
N LEU A 98 0.74 -0.74 -4.39
CA LEU A 98 0.33 0.22 -5.39
C LEU A 98 1.32 1.40 -5.37
N SER A 99 2.50 1.18 -5.96
CA SER A 99 3.60 2.14 -5.97
C SER A 99 4.50 1.93 -7.18
N CYS A 100 4.99 3.02 -7.76
CA CYS A 100 5.84 3.00 -8.95
C CYS A 100 7.15 2.25 -8.72
N SER A 101 7.50 1.37 -9.66
CA SER A 101 8.83 0.76 -9.83
C SER A 101 9.44 0.00 -8.64
N VAL A 102 8.73 -0.16 -7.51
CA VAL A 102 9.24 -0.85 -6.31
C VAL A 102 9.59 -2.32 -6.56
N GLY A 103 9.00 -2.95 -7.58
CA GLY A 103 9.28 -4.32 -7.98
C GLY A 103 10.71 -4.53 -8.47
N GLN A 104 11.40 -3.47 -8.88
CA GLN A 104 12.75 -3.57 -9.45
C GLN A 104 13.81 -3.97 -8.42
N ILE A 105 13.78 -3.38 -7.21
CA ILE A 105 14.81 -3.61 -6.18
C ILE A 105 14.20 -3.80 -4.78
N LEU A 106 13.26 -2.96 -4.35
CA LEU A 106 12.68 -3.02 -3.01
C LEU A 106 11.96 -4.34 -2.74
N LEU A 107 11.07 -4.78 -3.64
CA LEU A 107 10.31 -6.02 -3.43
C LEU A 107 11.20 -7.28 -3.42
N PRO A 108 12.20 -7.44 -4.32
CA PRO A 108 13.21 -8.48 -4.20
C PRO A 108 13.92 -8.46 -2.84
N SER A 109 14.28 -7.26 -2.35
CA SER A 109 14.98 -7.11 -1.07
C SER A 109 14.12 -7.53 0.13
N ILE A 110 12.80 -7.32 0.08
CA ILE A 110 11.83 -7.83 1.06
C ILE A 110 11.78 -9.36 1.04
N ILE A 111 11.72 -9.98 -0.14
CA ILE A 111 11.68 -11.45 -0.29
C ILE A 111 12.96 -12.08 0.26
N GLU A 112 14.12 -11.52 -0.05
CA GLU A 112 15.41 -11.97 0.50
C GLU A 112 15.43 -11.90 2.04
N LYS A 113 14.69 -10.96 2.63
CA LYS A 113 14.52 -10.80 4.08
C LYS A 113 13.28 -11.49 4.64
N LYS A 114 12.84 -12.57 3.99
CA LYS A 114 11.78 -13.50 4.45
C LYS A 114 10.36 -12.94 4.39
N GLY A 115 10.10 -11.92 3.57
CA GLY A 115 8.73 -11.66 3.11
C GLY A 115 8.18 -12.93 2.42
N ILE A 116 6.94 -13.32 2.72
CA ILE A 116 6.35 -14.54 2.16
C ILE A 116 6.06 -14.33 0.67
N TRP A 117 5.45 -13.19 0.34
CA TRP A 117 5.12 -12.83 -1.03
C TRP A 117 4.95 -11.33 -1.20
N THR A 118 5.24 -10.82 -2.39
CA THR A 118 5.11 -9.40 -2.74
C THR A 118 4.48 -9.25 -4.12
N ILE A 119 3.59 -8.26 -4.27
CA ILE A 119 3.05 -7.79 -5.55
C ILE A 119 3.41 -6.31 -5.67
N GLY A 120 3.82 -5.87 -6.85
CA GLY A 120 3.93 -4.46 -7.19
C GLY A 120 4.42 -4.29 -8.61
N TYR A 121 4.81 -3.07 -8.95
CA TYR A 121 5.11 -2.69 -10.33
C TYR A 121 6.61 -2.63 -10.58
N ASN A 122 7.06 -3.18 -11.72
CA ASN A 122 8.42 -3.02 -12.24
C ASN A 122 8.59 -1.73 -13.08
N VAL A 123 7.52 -0.98 -13.27
CA VAL A 123 7.47 0.28 -14.00
C VAL A 123 6.60 1.26 -13.22
N ASP A 124 6.48 2.49 -13.70
CA ASP A 124 5.59 3.46 -13.11
C ASP A 124 4.13 3.01 -13.26
N PHE A 125 3.39 3.05 -12.17
CA PHE A 125 1.95 2.85 -12.20
C PHE A 125 1.29 4.14 -12.67
N GLN A 126 0.64 4.08 -13.82
CA GLN A 126 -0.01 5.22 -14.47
C GLN A 126 -1.48 4.90 -14.71
N PHE A 127 -2.33 5.90 -14.55
CA PHE A 127 -3.76 5.78 -14.76
C PHE A 127 -4.31 7.09 -15.35
N MET A 128 -5.45 6.97 -16.01
CA MET A 128 -6.14 8.11 -16.59
C MET A 128 -7.16 8.65 -15.60
N ILE A 129 -7.35 9.98 -15.63
CA ILE A 129 -8.35 10.67 -14.82
C ILE A 129 -9.09 11.69 -15.67
N ASN A 130 -10.31 12.00 -15.27
CA ASN A 130 -11.02 13.21 -15.62
C ASN A 130 -11.20 14.09 -14.38
N ALA A 131 -10.33 15.11 -14.25
CA ALA A 131 -10.33 16.02 -13.10
C ALA A 131 -11.58 16.92 -12.97
N GLU A 132 -12.52 16.86 -13.93
CA GLU A 132 -13.84 17.49 -13.80
C GLU A 132 -14.78 16.73 -12.84
N PHE A 133 -14.50 15.46 -12.57
CA PHE A 133 -15.27 14.61 -11.67
C PHE A 133 -14.60 14.49 -10.30
N PRO A 134 -15.40 14.31 -9.22
CA PRO A 134 -14.89 13.81 -7.95
C PRO A 134 -14.17 12.47 -8.14
N VAL A 135 -13.18 12.19 -7.29
CA VAL A 135 -12.33 10.97 -7.37
C VAL A 135 -13.17 9.69 -7.38
N GLU A 136 -14.22 9.66 -6.57
CA GLU A 136 -15.11 8.51 -6.39
C GLU A 136 -16.02 8.27 -7.60
N GLU A 137 -16.24 9.30 -8.42
CA GLU A 137 -17.22 9.35 -9.51
C GLU A 137 -16.57 9.49 -10.89
N ASP A 138 -15.24 9.53 -10.97
CA ASP A 138 -14.51 9.66 -12.23
C ASP A 138 -14.67 8.38 -13.08
N PRO A 139 -15.42 8.46 -14.21
CA PRO A 139 -15.70 7.28 -15.03
C PRO A 139 -14.47 6.76 -15.76
N VAL A 140 -13.42 7.59 -15.92
CA VAL A 140 -12.17 7.19 -16.58
C VAL A 140 -11.27 6.43 -15.62
N ALA A 141 -11.36 6.75 -14.32
CA ALA A 141 -10.60 6.12 -13.25
C ALA A 141 -11.29 4.87 -12.66
N GLU A 142 -12.59 4.68 -12.91
CA GLU A 142 -13.40 3.58 -12.36
C GLU A 142 -12.73 2.18 -12.50
N PRO A 143 -12.17 1.79 -13.67
CA PRO A 143 -11.62 0.43 -13.83
C PRO A 143 -10.43 0.11 -12.92
N PHE A 144 -9.72 1.14 -12.42
CA PHE A 144 -8.57 0.96 -11.53
C PHE A 144 -8.98 0.72 -10.07
N GLY A 145 -10.23 1.03 -9.72
CA GLY A 145 -10.82 0.81 -8.41
C GLY A 145 -11.71 -0.42 -8.32
N ASP A 146 -11.66 -1.31 -9.30
CA ASP A 146 -12.46 -2.53 -9.30
C ASP A 146 -11.87 -3.59 -8.36
N VAL A 147 -12.75 -4.31 -7.66
CA VAL A 147 -12.43 -5.30 -6.62
C VAL A 147 -13.00 -6.69 -6.94
N THR A 148 -13.55 -6.90 -8.15
CA THR A 148 -14.15 -8.17 -8.60
C THR A 148 -13.16 -9.32 -8.76
#